data_AF-A0A167TRW2-F1
#
_entry.id   AF-A0A167TRW2-F1
#
_cell.length_a   1.000
_cell.length_b   1.000
_cell.length_c   1.000
_cell.angle_alpha   90.00
_cell.angle_beta   90.00
_cell.angle_gamma   90.00
#
_symmetry.space_group_name_H-M   'P 1'
#
loop_
_entity.id
_entity.type
_entity.pdbx_description
1 polymer ?
#
loop_
_entity_poly.entity_id
_entity_poly.type
_entity_poly.pdbx_seq_one_letter_code
_entity_poly.pdbx_strand_id
1 'polypeptide(L)'
;MSRNSLRKEAPIEYDRIGRMKYHPKFHKNHGKPFSESDLEYLCKFYDVDGAKLIAMALGRTEATVRSKLSNLKKRGLFEYYKSLNKYWV
;
A
#
# COMPACT_ATOMS: atom_id res chain seq x y z
N MET A 1 -11.42 -28.77 -1.46
CA MET A 1 -10.57 -27.73 -0.84
C MET A 1 -10.51 -26.51 -1.77
N SER A 2 -10.76 -25.30 -1.26
CA SER A 2 -10.85 -24.09 -2.10
C SER A 2 -9.49 -23.66 -2.66
N ARG A 3 -9.44 -23.24 -3.93
CA ARG A 3 -8.26 -22.68 -4.63
C ARG A 3 -7.56 -21.55 -3.85
N ASN A 4 -8.30 -20.86 -2.97
CA ASN A 4 -7.76 -19.81 -2.10
C ASN A 4 -6.90 -20.33 -0.93
N SER A 5 -7.09 -21.59 -0.52
CA SER A 5 -6.34 -22.22 0.57
C SER A 5 -4.87 -22.42 0.20
N LEU A 6 -4.62 -22.91 -1.02
CA LEU A 6 -3.29 -23.25 -1.54
C LEU A 6 -2.37 -22.02 -1.71
N ARG A 7 -2.95 -20.82 -1.77
CA ARG A 7 -2.20 -19.57 -1.99
C ARG A 7 -1.67 -18.94 -0.70
N LYS A 8 -2.21 -19.26 0.47
CA LYS A 8 -1.75 -18.68 1.75
C LYS A 8 -0.33 -19.10 2.13
N GLU A 9 0.14 -20.22 1.58
CA GLU A 9 1.45 -20.84 1.83
C GLU A 9 2.43 -20.62 0.68
N ALA A 10 2.15 -19.68 -0.24
CA ALA A 10 3.08 -19.35 -1.30
C ALA A 10 4.44 -18.92 -0.70
N PRO A 11 5.57 -19.23 -1.36
CA PRO A 11 6.86 -18.74 -0.92
C PRO A 11 6.88 -17.21 -0.98
N ILE A 12 7.54 -16.59 -0.01
CA ILE A 12 7.79 -15.15 -0.03
C ILE A 12 8.93 -14.89 -1.03
N GLU A 13 8.63 -14.16 -2.10
CA GLU A 13 9.61 -13.75 -3.09
C GLU A 13 9.88 -12.26 -3.02
N TYR A 14 11.10 -11.88 -3.38
CA TYR A 14 11.53 -10.50 -3.48
C TYR A 14 12.02 -10.21 -4.90
N ASP A 15 11.91 -8.95 -5.32
CA ASP A 15 12.54 -8.49 -6.56
C ASP A 15 14.04 -8.16 -6.35
N ARG A 16 14.72 -7.76 -7.44
CA ARG A 16 16.15 -7.46 -7.43
C ARG A 16 16.54 -6.35 -6.43
N ILE A 17 15.62 -5.49 -6.04
CA ILE A 17 15.88 -4.37 -5.12
C ILE A 17 15.31 -4.63 -3.71
N GLY A 18 14.90 -5.87 -3.42
CA GLY A 18 14.47 -6.30 -2.09
C GLY A 18 13.02 -5.96 -1.74
N ARG A 19 12.17 -5.61 -2.71
CA ARG A 19 10.73 -5.39 -2.45
C ARG A 19 10.00 -6.73 -2.53
N MET A 20 9.09 -6.97 -1.59
CA MET A 20 8.27 -8.18 -1.62
C MET A 20 7.39 -8.19 -2.87
N LYS A 21 7.45 -9.27 -3.65
CA LYS A 21 6.51 -9.51 -4.75
C LYS A 21 5.11 -9.77 -4.19
N TYR A 22 4.11 -9.83 -5.07
CA TYR A 22 2.75 -10.10 -4.62
C TYR A 22 2.68 -11.40 -3.81
N HIS A 23 2.29 -11.29 -2.54
CA HIS A 23 1.98 -12.41 -1.69
C HIS A 23 0.57 -12.25 -1.08
N PRO A 24 -0.35 -13.20 -1.25
CA PRO A 24 -1.76 -13.07 -0.88
C PRO A 24 -2.00 -12.89 0.62
N LYS A 25 -1.11 -13.42 1.49
CA LYS A 25 -1.19 -13.21 2.95
C LYS A 25 -0.92 -11.76 3.35
N PHE A 26 0.01 -11.09 2.67
CA PHE A 26 0.44 -9.74 3.01
C PHE A 26 -0.28 -8.67 2.19
N HIS A 27 -0.67 -9.00 0.95
CA HIS A 27 -1.32 -8.07 0.02
C HIS A 27 -2.82 -8.35 -0.14
N LYS A 28 -3.53 -8.42 0.98
CA LYS A 28 -5.00 -8.66 1.04
C LYS A 28 -5.85 -7.62 0.27
N ASN A 29 -5.28 -6.46 -0.02
CA ASN A 29 -5.92 -5.37 -0.77
C ASN A 29 -5.39 -5.22 -2.20
N HIS A 30 -4.75 -6.26 -2.74
CA HIS A 30 -4.34 -6.30 -4.14
C HIS A 30 -5.55 -6.13 -5.08
N GLY A 31 -5.41 -5.29 -6.10
CA GLY A 31 -6.45 -4.98 -7.09
C GLY A 31 -7.63 -4.13 -6.59
N LYS A 32 -7.74 -3.88 -5.27
CA LYS A 32 -8.82 -3.07 -4.70
C LYS A 32 -8.55 -1.56 -4.87
N PRO A 33 -9.58 -0.72 -5.05
CA PRO A 33 -9.41 0.74 -5.03
C PRO A 33 -8.86 1.22 -3.67
N PHE A 34 -8.18 2.37 -3.66
CA PHE A 34 -7.79 3.03 -2.41
C PHE A 34 -9.00 3.76 -1.83
N SER A 35 -9.28 3.50 -0.55
CA SER A 35 -10.28 4.26 0.21
C SER A 35 -9.75 5.67 0.54
N GLU A 36 -10.63 6.59 0.93
CA GLU A 36 -10.21 7.92 1.41
C GLU A 36 -9.28 7.80 2.63
N SER A 37 -9.59 6.88 3.55
CA SER A 37 -8.75 6.55 4.71
C SER A 37 -7.39 5.99 4.31
N ASP A 38 -7.31 5.15 3.26
CA ASP A 38 -6.02 4.66 2.74
C ASP A 38 -5.17 5.81 2.19
N LEU A 39 -5.80 6.79 1.52
CA LEU A 39 -5.11 7.93 0.91
C LEU A 39 -4.62 8.91 1.98
N GLU A 40 -5.45 9.17 3.01
CA GLU A 40 -5.06 9.95 4.18
C GLU A 40 -3.87 9.30 4.89
N TYR A 41 -3.97 8.01 5.23
CA TYR A 41 -2.88 7.27 5.87
C TYR A 41 -1.59 7.32 5.03
N LEU A 42 -1.72 7.04 3.72
CA LEU A 42 -0.60 7.11 2.79
C LEU A 42 0.07 8.49 2.83
N CYS A 43 -0.67 9.58 2.66
CA CYS A 43 -0.04 10.90 2.56
C CYS A 43 0.49 11.41 3.91
N LYS A 44 -0.18 11.06 5.02
CA LYS A 44 0.20 11.51 6.36
C LYS A 44 1.50 10.89 6.85
N PHE A 45 1.66 9.57 6.68
CA PHE A 45 2.75 8.84 7.31
C PHE A 45 3.92 8.50 6.36
N TYR A 46 3.78 8.71 5.04
CA TYR A 46 4.80 8.28 4.08
C TYR A 46 6.19 8.90 4.31
N ASP A 47 6.26 10.15 4.76
CA ASP A 47 7.55 10.82 4.98
C ASP A 47 8.32 10.24 6.18
N VAL A 48 7.62 9.60 7.12
CA VAL A 48 8.19 8.96 8.32
C VAL A 48 8.43 7.46 8.08
N ASP A 49 7.40 6.76 7.61
CA ASP A 49 7.39 5.30 7.52
C ASP A 49 7.98 4.77 6.20
N GLY A 50 7.91 5.58 5.15
CA GLY A 50 8.31 5.19 3.80
C GLY A 50 7.46 4.09 3.17
N ALA A 51 7.76 3.75 1.91
CA ALA A 51 6.90 2.90 1.09
C ALA A 51 6.69 1.48 1.64
N LYS A 52 7.71 0.88 2.27
CA LYS A 52 7.67 -0.51 2.73
C LYS A 52 6.69 -0.71 3.88
N LEU A 53 6.76 0.15 4.90
CA LEU A 53 5.86 0.07 6.05
C LEU A 53 4.43 0.46 5.67
N ILE A 54 4.26 1.51 4.85
CA ILE A 54 2.94 1.89 4.33
C ILE A 54 2.31 0.77 3.49
N ALA A 55 3.09 0.10 2.65
CA ALA A 55 2.64 -1.04 1.85
C ALA A 55 2.13 -2.19 2.72
N MET A 56 2.87 -2.54 3.78
CA MET A 56 2.45 -3.56 4.74
C MET A 56 1.17 -3.15 5.48
N ALA A 57 1.10 -1.91 5.99
CA ALA A 57 -0.08 -1.41 6.71
C ALA A 57 -1.34 -1.44 5.83
N LEU A 58 -1.23 -0.99 4.58
CA LEU A 58 -2.35 -0.96 3.64
C LEU A 58 -2.65 -2.33 2.99
N GLY A 59 -1.81 -3.35 3.24
CA GLY A 59 -1.92 -4.66 2.60
C GLY A 59 -1.80 -4.59 1.08
N ARG A 60 -0.84 -3.82 0.57
CA ARG A 60 -0.56 -3.56 -0.85
C ARG A 60 0.93 -3.72 -1.14
N THR A 61 1.32 -3.83 -2.41
CA THR A 61 2.74 -3.88 -2.76
C THR A 61 3.38 -2.50 -2.68
N GLU A 62 4.69 -2.45 -2.41
CA GLU A 62 5.47 -1.20 -2.43
C GLU A 62 5.36 -0.46 -3.76
N ALA A 63 5.36 -1.20 -4.88
CA ALA A 63 5.23 -0.61 -6.20
C ALA A 63 3.89 0.12 -6.38
N THR A 64 2.79 -0.48 -5.93
CA THR A 64 1.45 0.14 -5.99
C THR A 64 1.39 1.39 -5.11
N VAL A 65 1.96 1.35 -3.90
CA VAL A 65 2.00 2.50 -2.99
C VAL A 65 2.79 3.67 -3.61
N ARG A 66 3.99 3.42 -4.12
CA ARG A 66 4.83 4.45 -4.76
C ARG A 66 4.15 5.07 -5.99
N SER A 67 3.54 4.23 -6.82
CA SER A 67 2.79 4.68 -8.01
C SER A 67 1.61 5.58 -7.61
N LYS A 68 0.83 5.15 -6.60
CA LYS A 68 -0.30 5.94 -6.10
C LYS A 68 0.13 7.28 -5.53
N LEU A 69 1.17 7.30 -4.70
CA LEU A 69 1.73 8.53 -4.15
C LEU A 69 2.19 9.50 -5.25
N SER A 70 2.92 8.98 -6.26
CA SER A 70 3.36 9.80 -7.40
C SER A 70 2.17 10.41 -8.14
N ASN A 71 1.10 9.64 -8.37
CA ASN A 71 -0.13 10.16 -8.98
C ASN A 71 -0.79 11.27 -8.13
N LEU A 72 -0.85 11.10 -6.81
CA LEU A 72 -1.42 12.13 -5.91
C LEU A 72 -0.59 13.42 -5.95
N LYS A 73 0.74 13.32 -5.91
CA LYS A 73 1.64 14.47 -6.02
C LYS A 73 1.46 15.20 -7.36
N LYS A 74 1.40 14.46 -8.48
CA LYS A 74 1.15 15.04 -9.81
C LYS A 74 -0.21 15.75 -9.93
N ARG A 75 -1.20 15.32 -9.16
CA ARG A 75 -2.56 15.91 -9.14
C ARG A 75 -2.73 17.01 -8.10
N GLY A 76 -1.69 17.35 -7.33
CA GLY A 76 -1.79 18.32 -6.23
C GLY A 76 -2.61 17.84 -5.03
N LEU A 77 -2.88 16.53 -4.91
CA LEU A 77 -3.74 15.96 -3.86
C LEU A 77 -2.96 15.46 -2.65
N PHE A 78 -1.63 15.46 -2.70
CA PHE A 78 -0.81 14.94 -1.60
C PHE A 78 -1.03 15.73 -0.30
N GLU A 79 -0.89 17.05 -0.33
CA GLU A 79 -1.07 17.91 0.86
C GLU A 79 -2.52 17.92 1.37
N TYR A 80 -3.49 17.80 0.46
CA TYR A 80 -4.90 17.65 0.82
C TYR A 80 -5.11 16.42 1.72
N TYR A 81 -4.67 15.24 1.29
CA TYR A 81 -4.82 14.03 2.07
C TYR A 81 -3.93 14.02 3.32
N LYS A 82 -2.75 14.65 3.27
CA LYS A 82 -1.84 14.76 4.41
C LYS A 82 -2.45 15.55 5.58
N SER A 83 -3.24 16.58 5.27
CA SER A 83 -3.90 17.47 6.25
C SER A 83 -5.36 17.14 6.54
N LEU A 84 -5.91 16.06 5.95
CA LEU A 84 -7.34 15.75 6.00
C LEU A 84 -7.86 15.48 7.43
N ASN A 85 -7.08 14.79 8.27
CA ASN A 85 -7.39 14.49 9.68
C ASN A 85 -8.80 13.91 9.92
N LYS A 86 -9.34 13.16 8.96
CA LYS A 86 -10.71 12.62 9.02
C LYS A 86 -10.72 11.21 9.61
N TYR A 87 -9.69 10.42 9.35
CA TYR A 87 -9.57 9.04 9.82
C TYR A 87 -8.32 8.81 10.68
N TRP A 88 -7.29 9.65 10.53
CA TRP A 88 -6.00 9.50 11.19
C TRP A 88 -5.55 10.85 11.74
N VAL A 89 -5.39 10.94 13.07
CA VAL A 89 -4.94 12.16 13.76
C VAL A 89 -3.47 12.03 14.08
#